data_AF-A0A843B6H9-F1
#
_entry.id   AF-A0A843B6H9-F1
#
_cell.length_a   1.000
_cell.length_b   1.000
_cell.length_c   1.000
_cell.angle_alpha   90.00
_cell.angle_beta   90.00
_cell.angle_gamma   90.00
#
_symmetry.space_group_name_H-M   'P 1'
#
loop_
_entity.id
_entity.type
_entity.pdbx_description
1 polymer ?
#
loop_
_entity_poly.entity_id
_entity_poly.type
_entity_poly.pdbx_seq_one_letter_code
_entity_poly.pdbx_strand_id
1 'polypeptide(L)'
;MVKVLNTTNVFIQVDPGRLAGGNNHLFVSDNDQEARNLVAGYLRDRYGWRRVIDLGDMTTARGAEMLLPMWLRLFGVMQTPMYNFRIVSEKE
;
A
#
# COMPACT_ATOMS: atom_id res chain seq x y z
N MET A 1 -5.00 15.27 -4.29
CA MET A 1 -3.62 14.84 -3.94
C MET A 1 -3.76 13.40 -3.54
N VAL A 2 -3.12 12.46 -4.23
CA VAL A 2 -3.38 11.04 -3.97
C VAL A 2 -2.49 10.55 -2.84
N LYS A 3 -3.09 10.01 -1.77
CA LYS A 3 -2.37 9.34 -0.69
C LYS A 3 -2.18 7.87 -1.03
N VAL A 4 -0.93 7.39 -1.04
CA VAL A 4 -0.57 5.97 -1.25
C VAL A 4 0.87 5.69 -0.78
N LEU A 5 1.31 4.42 -0.80
CA LEU A 5 2.70 3.93 -0.58
C LEU A 5 3.29 4.11 0.83
N ASN A 6 2.57 4.72 1.77
CA ASN A 6 3.11 5.04 3.09
C ASN A 6 3.29 3.83 4.03
N THR A 7 2.77 2.65 3.68
CA THR A 7 2.79 1.45 4.55
C THR A 7 3.86 0.44 4.16
N THR A 8 4.78 0.79 3.25
CA THR A 8 5.80 -0.12 2.74
C THR A 8 7.11 0.62 2.44
N ASN A 9 8.21 -0.12 2.31
CA ASN A 9 9.52 0.45 2.00
C ASN A 9 9.73 0.61 0.48
N VAL A 10 10.66 1.48 0.10
CA VAL A 10 10.95 1.83 -1.30
C VAL A 10 11.29 0.64 -2.21
N PHE A 11 11.96 -0.39 -1.72
CA PHE A 11 12.31 -1.57 -2.53
C PHE A 11 11.08 -2.36 -2.97
N ILE A 12 10.03 -2.39 -2.12
CA ILE A 12 8.75 -3.03 -2.44
C ILE A 12 7.87 -2.07 -3.25
N GLN A 13 7.96 -0.75 -3.04
CA GLN A 13 7.21 0.24 -3.83
C GLN A 13 7.45 0.10 -5.33
N VAL A 14 8.71 -0.09 -5.74
CA VAL A 14 9.11 -0.17 -7.15
C VAL A 14 9.02 -1.58 -7.74
N ASP A 15 9.10 -2.62 -6.90
CA ASP A 15 9.00 -4.01 -7.31
C ASP A 15 8.32 -4.85 -6.21
N PRO A 16 6.98 -4.85 -6.16
CA PRO A 16 6.19 -5.57 -5.16
C PRO A 16 6.31 -7.09 -5.32
N GLY A 17 6.70 -7.59 -6.50
CA GLY A 17 6.86 -9.01 -6.78
C GLY A 17 7.95 -9.67 -5.93
N ARG A 18 8.95 -8.88 -5.49
CA ARG A 18 10.04 -9.34 -4.62
C ARG A 18 9.59 -9.79 -3.24
N LEU A 19 8.42 -9.36 -2.78
CA LEU A 19 7.86 -9.78 -1.49
C LEU A 19 6.71 -10.76 -1.69
N ALA A 20 6.94 -12.03 -1.34
CA ALA A 20 5.92 -13.08 -1.34
C ALA A 20 5.11 -13.15 -2.66
N GLY A 21 5.77 -12.96 -3.80
CA GLY A 21 5.15 -12.98 -5.13
C GLY A 21 4.13 -11.86 -5.38
N GLY A 22 4.25 -10.72 -4.68
CA GLY A 22 3.32 -9.59 -4.78
C GLY A 22 2.04 -9.75 -3.95
N ASN A 23 2.00 -10.68 -3.00
CA ASN A 23 0.82 -10.96 -2.20
C ASN A 23 0.70 -10.06 -0.95
N ASN A 24 0.74 -8.75 -1.16
CA ASN A 24 0.60 -7.73 -0.13
C ASN A 24 -0.17 -6.53 -0.69
N HIS A 25 -0.67 -5.65 0.18
CA HIS A 25 -1.63 -4.62 -0.19
C HIS A 25 -1.06 -3.21 -0.10
N LEU A 26 -1.56 -2.34 -0.96
CA LEU A 26 -1.52 -0.89 -0.81
C LEU A 26 -2.92 -0.32 -0.56
N PHE A 27 -2.95 0.85 0.04
CA PHE A 27 -4.15 1.62 0.28
C PHE A 27 -4.07 2.95 -0.47
N VAL A 28 -5.15 3.37 -1.10
CA VAL A 28 -5.21 4.65 -1.82
C VAL A 28 -6.42 5.48 -1.38
N SER A 29 -6.19 6.79 -1.19
CA SER A 29 -7.22 7.77 -0.80
C SER A 29 -7.05 9.09 -1.58
N ASP A 30 -8.15 9.65 -2.10
CA ASP A 30 -8.22 11.00 -2.69
C ASP A 30 -9.69 11.46 -2.78
N ASN A 31 -9.95 12.77 -2.78
CA ASN A 31 -11.28 13.31 -3.09
C ASN A 31 -11.57 13.29 -4.60
N ASP A 32 -10.53 13.26 -5.43
CA ASP A 32 -10.63 13.12 -6.88
C ASP A 32 -10.54 11.64 -7.30
N GLN A 33 -11.67 11.08 -7.72
CA GLN A 33 -11.77 9.69 -8.16
C GLN A 33 -10.94 9.43 -9.43
N GLU A 34 -10.86 10.37 -10.37
CA GLU A 34 -10.09 10.20 -11.60
C GLU A 34 -8.61 10.17 -11.29
N ALA A 35 -8.13 11.10 -10.47
CA ALA A 35 -6.73 11.12 -10.02
C ALA A 35 -6.37 9.83 -9.27
N ARG A 36 -7.25 9.34 -8.40
CA ARG A 36 -7.07 8.07 -7.67
C ARG A 36 -6.98 6.88 -8.63
N ASN A 37 -7.89 6.78 -9.58
CA ASN A 37 -7.91 5.71 -10.58
C ASN A 37 -6.65 5.73 -11.45
N LEU A 38 -6.21 6.92 -11.87
CA LEU A 38 -5.00 7.10 -12.65
C LEU A 38 -3.77 6.60 -11.90
N VAL A 39 -3.58 7.02 -10.64
CA VAL A 39 -2.45 6.57 -9.81
C VAL A 39 -2.51 5.07 -9.52
N ALA A 40 -3.69 4.54 -9.20
CA ALA A 40 -3.85 3.11 -8.96
C ALA A 40 -3.58 2.29 -10.25
N GLY A 41 -3.96 2.80 -11.42
CA GLY A 41 -3.62 2.23 -12.72
C GLY A 41 -2.10 2.20 -12.94
N TYR A 42 -1.41 3.32 -12.71
CA TYR A 42 0.05 3.35 -12.81
C TYR A 42 0.76 2.36 -11.88
N LEU A 43 0.29 2.22 -10.63
CA LEU A 43 0.83 1.24 -9.69
C LEU A 43 0.68 -0.19 -10.20
N ARG A 44 -0.47 -0.53 -10.79
CA ARG A 44 -0.71 -1.86 -11.38
C ARG A 44 0.12 -2.08 -12.64
N ASP A 45 0.02 -1.16 -13.60
CA ASP A 45 0.52 -1.36 -14.96
C ASP A 45 2.03 -1.14 -15.09
N ARG A 46 2.60 -0.24 -14.26
CA ARG A 46 4.02 0.13 -14.35
C ARG A 46 4.87 -0.49 -13.26
N TYR A 47 4.33 -0.58 -12.04
CA TYR A 47 5.07 -1.13 -10.89
C TYR A 47 4.67 -2.55 -10.54
N GLY A 48 3.59 -3.11 -11.11
CA GLY A 48 3.20 -4.50 -10.88
C GLY A 48 2.46 -4.75 -9.56
N TRP A 49 1.92 -3.71 -8.92
CA TRP A 49 1.09 -3.87 -7.73
C TRP A 49 -0.21 -4.59 -8.08
N ARG A 50 -0.45 -5.76 -7.50
CA ARG A 50 -1.65 -6.56 -7.81
C ARG A 50 -2.87 -6.17 -6.96
N ARG A 51 -2.62 -5.66 -5.75
CA ARG A 51 -3.63 -5.45 -4.72
C ARG A 51 -3.55 -4.02 -4.20
N VAL A 52 -4.36 -3.14 -4.81
CA VAL A 52 -4.52 -1.74 -4.38
C VAL A 52 -5.96 -1.56 -3.93
N ILE A 53 -6.16 -1.37 -2.63
CA ILE A 53 -7.46 -1.15 -1.99
C ILE A 53 -7.75 0.34 -2.02
N ASP A 54 -8.86 0.71 -2.67
CA ASP A 54 -9.42 2.05 -2.61
C ASP A 54 -10.16 2.22 -1.28
N LEU A 55 -9.68 3.15 -0.43
CA LEU A 55 -10.32 3.46 0.85
C LEU A 55 -11.39 4.55 0.71
N GLY A 56 -11.48 5.23 -0.43
CA GLY A 56 -12.36 6.36 -0.66
C GLY A 56 -11.67 7.70 -0.41
N ASP A 57 -12.43 8.66 0.10
CA ASP A 57 -12.04 10.07 0.16
C ASP A 57 -10.77 10.33 1.01
N MET A 58 -10.28 11.57 0.98
CA MET A 58 -9.06 11.98 1.69
C MET A 58 -9.14 11.80 3.21
N THR A 59 -10.34 11.77 3.82
CA THR A 59 -10.47 11.59 5.27
C THR A 59 -9.96 10.22 5.72
N THR A 60 -10.00 9.22 4.83
CA THR A 60 -9.54 7.85 5.08
C THR A 60 -8.03 7.70 5.13
N ALA A 61 -7.27 8.68 4.62
CA ALA A 61 -5.81 8.68 4.62
C ALA A 61 -5.21 8.50 6.03
N ARG A 62 -5.88 9.03 7.06
CA ARG A 62 -5.43 8.92 8.46
C ARG A 62 -5.34 7.46 8.91
N GLY A 63 -6.27 6.61 8.47
CA GLY A 63 -6.27 5.18 8.80
C GLY A 63 -5.04 4.48 8.23
N ALA A 64 -4.70 4.75 6.96
CA ALA A 64 -3.49 4.22 6.34
C ALA A 64 -2.21 4.75 7.01
N GLU A 65 -2.18 6.02 7.44
CA GLU A 65 -1.03 6.62 8.15
C GLU A 65 -0.80 6.01 9.53
N MET A 66 -1.87 5.65 10.24
CA MET A 66 -1.78 5.00 11.55
C MET A 66 -1.14 3.59 11.51
N LEU A 67 -0.99 2.99 10.33
CA LEU A 67 -0.21 1.76 10.16
C LEU A 67 1.30 2.00 10.22
N LEU A 68 1.79 3.22 9.97
CA LEU A 68 3.23 3.51 9.95
C LEU A 68 3.91 3.30 11.32
N PRO A 69 3.35 3.76 12.46
CA PRO A 69 3.90 3.44 13.78
C PRO A 69 4.02 1.93 14.02
N MET A 70 3.03 1.13 13.59
CA MET A 70 3.09 -0.34 13.69
C MET A 70 4.19 -0.90 12.78
N TRP A 71 4.28 -0.42 11.54
CA TRP A 71 5.33 -0.80 10.61
C TRP A 71 6.71 -0.55 11.21
N LEU A 72 6.95 0.59 11.86
CA LEU A 72 8.23 0.89 12.52
C LEU A 72 8.56 -0.05 13.68
N ARG A 73 7.56 -0.49 14.46
CA ARG A 73 7.78 -1.50 15.53
C ARG A 73 8.16 -2.86 14.95
N LEU A 74 7.53 -3.26 13.84
CA LEU A 74 7.93 -4.47 13.12
C LEU A 74 9.35 -4.35 12.57
N PHE A 75 9.75 -3.17 12.09
CA PHE A 75 11.10 -2.99 11.57
C PHE A 75 12.15 -3.27 12.65
N GLY A 76 11.92 -2.77 13.86
CA GLY A 76 12.77 -3.02 15.02
C GLY A 76 12.84 -4.50 15.45
N VAL A 77 11.79 -5.29 15.24
CA VAL A 77 11.81 -6.72 15.59
C VAL A 77 12.37 -7.58 14.45
N MET A 78 11.96 -7.30 13.22
CA MET A 78 12.32 -8.09 12.03
C MET A 78 13.74 -7.79 11.53
N GLN A 79 14.30 -6.62 11.89
CA GLN A 79 15.63 -6.17 11.45
C GLN A 79 15.81 -6.15 9.93
N THR A 80 14.72 -6.05 9.19
CA THR A 80 14.69 -5.95 7.72
C THR A 80 13.45 -5.16 7.31
N PRO A 81 13.52 -4.27 6.31
CA PRO A 81 12.32 -3.58 5.82
C PRO A 81 11.47 -4.45 4.90
N MET A 82 11.91 -5.66 4.55
CA MET A 82 11.31 -6.55 3.53
C MET A 82 10.05 -7.26 4.03
N TYR A 83 9.05 -6.49 4.44
CA TYR A 83 7.70 -6.95 4.78
C TYR A 83 6.69 -5.84 4.45
N ASN A 84 5.42 -6.23 4.35
CA ASN A 84 4.29 -5.33 4.16
C ASN A 84 3.01 -5.98 4.70
N PHE A 85 1.95 -5.21 4.85
CA PHE A 85 0.67 -5.70 5.31
C PHE A 85 -0.07 -6.47 4.22
N ARG A 86 -0.70 -7.58 4.62
CA ARG A 86 -1.69 -8.30 3.82
C ARG A 86 -3.02 -8.27 4.57
N ILE A 87 -4.07 -7.80 3.92
CA ILE A 87 -5.44 -7.95 4.40
C ILE A 87 -5.94 -9.34 4.00
N VAL A 88 -6.57 -10.03 4.93
CA VAL A 88 -7.23 -11.32 4.73
C VAL A 88 -8.70 -11.12 5.05
N SER A 89 -9.58 -11.57 4.17
CA SER A 89 -11.02 -11.33 4.24
C SER A 89 -11.79 -12.54 3.72
N GLU A 90 -13.10 -12.62 3.99
CA GLU A 90 -13.94 -13.66 3.38
C GLU A 90 -14.02 -13.54 1.85
N LYS A 91 -13.83 -12.32 1.33
CA LYS A 91 -13.90 -12.05 -0.10
C LYS A 91 -12.57 -12.32 -0.81
N GLU A 92 -11.49 -12.55 -0.05
CA GLU A 92 -10.15 -12.93 -0.52
C GLU A 92 -9.13 -13.16 0.61
#